data_AF-A0A976HPS0-F1
#
_entry.id   AF-A0A976HPS0-F1
#
_cell.length_a   1.000
_cell.length_b   1.000
_cell.length_c   1.000
_cell.angle_alpha   90.00
_cell.angle_beta   90.00
_cell.angle_gamma   90.00
#
_symmetry.space_group_name_H-M   'P 1'
#
loop_
_entity.id
_entity.type
_entity.pdbx_description
1 polymer ?
#
loop_
_entity_poly.entity_id
_entity_poly.type
_entity_poly.pdbx_seq_one_letter_code
_entity_poly.pdbx_strand_id
1 'polypeptide(L)'
;MALRKTLASGQSASIVAGSTVNFTITVFNQGNVDATSIQLSDYIPTGLTLNDANWTAVGNVATLNTPIASLLAGQSTTRNITFTVGSSFVGTLRNSAEISSSTGGLDIDSTPDNNPNNDGTPINDVITQNGKTGGDEDDSDFEEITVTPAPVFDLALRKTLASGQSASVVAGSSVNFTITVFNQGNVDATNIQLSDYIPAGLTLNDANWTALGGV
;
A
#
# COMPACT_ATOMS: atom_id res chain seq x y z
N MET A 1 10.66 -5.41 -27.99
CA MET A 1 9.24 -5.28 -27.61
C MET A 1 9.30 -4.59 -26.30
N ALA A 2 8.46 -3.60 -26.02
CA ALA A 2 8.61 -2.88 -24.76
C ALA A 2 7.46 -3.11 -23.80
N LEU A 3 7.74 -3.00 -22.51
CA LEU A 3 6.79 -3.03 -21.42
C LEU A 3 6.94 -1.75 -20.59
N ARG A 4 5.81 -1.20 -20.15
CA ARG A 4 5.78 -0.18 -19.11
C ARG A 4 4.76 -0.54 -18.05
N LYS A 5 5.12 -0.41 -16.78
CA LYS A 5 4.26 -0.65 -15.65
C LYS A 5 4.04 0.64 -14.89
N THR A 6 2.78 0.95 -14.66
CA THR A 6 2.37 2.16 -13.94
C THR A 6 1.29 1.82 -12.92
N LEU A 7 1.06 2.73 -11.97
CA LEU A 7 -0.18 2.71 -11.20
C LEU A 7 -1.39 2.94 -12.12
N ALA A 8 -2.47 2.19 -11.87
CA ALA A 8 -3.71 2.38 -12.62
C ALA A 8 -4.25 3.81 -12.46
N SER A 9 -5.01 4.31 -13.44
CA SER A 9 -5.57 5.66 -13.38
C SER A 9 -6.38 5.87 -12.09
N GLY A 10 -6.01 6.90 -11.31
CA GLY A 10 -6.63 7.21 -10.02
C GLY A 10 -6.10 6.41 -8.83
N GLN A 11 -5.21 5.44 -9.03
CA GLN A 11 -4.52 4.74 -7.94
C GLN A 11 -3.46 5.65 -7.31
N SER A 12 -3.52 5.79 -5.98
CA SER A 12 -2.50 6.53 -5.22
C SER A 12 -1.21 5.71 -5.07
N ALA A 13 -0.06 6.38 -5.17
CA ALA A 13 1.25 5.80 -4.83
C ALA A 13 1.45 5.65 -3.32
N SER A 14 0.71 6.41 -2.50
CA SER A 14 0.64 6.21 -1.05
C SER A 14 -0.62 5.44 -0.70
N ILE A 15 -0.46 4.25 -0.15
CA ILE A 15 -1.58 3.34 0.15
C ILE A 15 -1.55 2.91 1.62
N VAL A 16 -2.70 2.53 2.16
CA VAL A 16 -2.80 2.03 3.54
C VAL A 16 -2.58 0.52 3.56
N ALA A 17 -1.86 0.00 4.56
CA ALA A 17 -1.69 -1.43 4.79
C ALA A 17 -3.05 -2.17 4.80
N GLY A 18 -3.13 -3.33 4.13
CA GLY A 18 -4.39 -4.05 3.96
C GLY A 18 -5.25 -3.61 2.76
N SER A 19 -4.90 -2.49 2.10
CA SER A 19 -5.64 -2.02 0.91
C SER A 19 -5.27 -2.83 -0.34
N THR A 20 -6.11 -2.70 -1.37
CA THR A 20 -5.79 -3.18 -2.73
C THR A 20 -4.98 -2.13 -3.50
N VAL A 21 -4.08 -2.58 -4.35
CA VAL A 21 -3.35 -1.77 -5.32
C VAL A 21 -3.55 -2.33 -6.73
N ASN A 22 -3.78 -1.45 -7.70
CA ASN A 22 -3.94 -1.80 -9.10
C ASN A 22 -2.80 -1.21 -9.94
N PHE A 23 -2.14 -2.07 -10.71
CA PHE A 23 -1.14 -1.66 -11.70
C PHE A 23 -1.70 -1.82 -13.12
N THR A 24 -1.23 -0.98 -14.03
CA THR A 24 -1.46 -1.08 -15.47
C THR A 24 -0.14 -1.39 -16.16
N ILE A 25 -0.08 -2.54 -16.84
CA ILE A 25 1.02 -2.96 -17.71
C ILE A 25 0.65 -2.60 -19.14
N THR A 26 1.48 -1.81 -19.81
CA THR A 26 1.35 -1.46 -21.22
C THR A 26 2.42 -2.18 -22.02
N VAL A 27 2.01 -2.93 -23.04
CA VAL A 27 2.89 -3.65 -23.96
C VAL A 27 2.94 -2.90 -25.29
N PHE A 28 4.12 -2.68 -25.82
CA PHE A 28 4.37 -1.96 -27.07
C PHE A 28 5.04 -2.88 -28.09
N ASN A 29 4.42 -3.02 -29.25
CA ASN A 29 5.09 -3.56 -30.42
C ASN A 29 5.71 -2.39 -31.20
N GLN A 30 6.99 -2.13 -30.99
CA GLN A 30 7.72 -1.03 -31.63
C GLN A 30 8.26 -1.39 -33.01
N GLY A 31 8.18 -2.67 -33.38
CA GLY A 31 8.63 -3.19 -34.65
C GLY A 31 7.65 -2.94 -35.80
N ASN A 32 8.03 -3.44 -36.97
CA ASN A 32 7.24 -3.40 -38.20
C ASN A 32 6.56 -4.75 -38.54
N VAL A 33 6.60 -5.72 -37.63
CA VAL A 33 5.99 -7.05 -37.77
C VAL A 33 5.01 -7.25 -36.63
N ASP A 34 3.86 -7.86 -36.91
CA ASP A 34 2.87 -8.17 -35.89
C ASP A 34 3.40 -9.20 -34.88
N ALA A 35 3.26 -8.88 -33.60
CA ALA A 35 3.57 -9.80 -32.52
C ALA A 35 2.33 -10.62 -32.16
N THR A 36 2.52 -11.87 -31.74
CA THR A 36 1.45 -12.80 -31.39
C THR A 36 1.84 -13.65 -30.20
N SER A 37 0.85 -14.22 -29.49
CA SER A 37 1.07 -15.08 -28.32
C SER A 37 1.99 -14.43 -27.26
N ILE A 38 1.78 -13.15 -26.96
CA ILE A 38 2.63 -12.42 -26.01
C ILE A 38 2.22 -12.81 -24.58
N GLN A 39 3.15 -13.40 -23.84
CA GLN A 39 2.98 -13.79 -22.45
C GLN A 39 3.61 -12.73 -21.54
N LEU A 40 2.96 -12.49 -20.40
CA LEU A 40 3.46 -11.61 -19.35
C LEU A 40 3.72 -12.40 -18.06
N SER A 41 4.77 -11.99 -17.36
CA SER A 41 5.11 -12.41 -16.01
C SER A 41 5.17 -11.19 -15.09
N ASP A 42 4.72 -11.33 -13.85
CA ASP A 42 4.77 -10.30 -12.83
C ASP A 42 5.38 -10.87 -11.54
N TYR A 43 6.40 -10.18 -11.02
CA TYR A 43 7.19 -10.63 -9.89
C TYR A 43 6.63 -10.04 -8.60
N ILE A 44 5.96 -10.88 -7.82
CA ILE A 44 5.24 -10.53 -6.60
C ILE A 44 6.25 -10.34 -5.45
N PRO A 45 6.50 -9.10 -4.98
CA PRO A 45 7.35 -8.87 -3.82
C PRO A 45 6.68 -9.35 -2.53
N THR A 46 7.50 -9.67 -1.51
CA THR A 46 6.99 -9.87 -0.15
C THR A 46 6.20 -8.65 0.30
N GLY A 47 4.98 -8.86 0.79
CA GLY A 47 4.07 -7.78 1.20
C GLY A 47 2.90 -7.57 0.23
N LEU A 48 2.94 -8.17 -0.97
CA LEU A 48 1.80 -8.26 -1.89
C LEU A 48 1.25 -9.69 -1.95
N THR A 49 -0.04 -9.82 -2.21
CA THR A 49 -0.71 -11.08 -2.53
C THR A 49 -1.58 -10.88 -3.75
N LEU A 50 -1.45 -11.76 -4.76
CA LEU A 50 -2.21 -11.65 -6.00
C LEU A 50 -3.72 -11.67 -5.71
N ASN A 51 -4.44 -10.69 -6.25
CA ASN A 51 -5.88 -10.54 -6.12
C ASN A 51 -6.52 -10.25 -7.48
N ASP A 52 -6.10 -10.97 -8.51
CA ASP A 52 -6.59 -10.81 -9.88
C ASP A 52 -6.82 -12.18 -10.52
N ALA A 53 -8.07 -12.44 -10.94
CA ALA A 53 -8.45 -13.73 -11.54
C ALA A 53 -7.93 -13.90 -12.97
N ASN A 54 -7.45 -12.84 -13.62
CA ASN A 54 -6.83 -12.93 -14.95
C ASN A 54 -5.39 -13.44 -14.89
N TRP A 55 -4.85 -13.64 -13.69
CA TRP A 55 -3.48 -14.07 -13.45
C TRP A 55 -3.46 -15.31 -12.56
N THR A 56 -2.43 -16.13 -12.69
CA THR A 56 -2.17 -17.28 -11.80
C THR A 56 -0.82 -17.12 -11.15
N ALA A 57 -0.78 -17.17 -9.81
CA ALA A 57 0.46 -17.14 -9.05
C ALA A 57 1.01 -18.56 -8.83
N VAL A 58 2.29 -18.76 -9.16
CA VAL A 58 3.08 -19.93 -8.75
C VAL A 58 4.32 -19.41 -8.03
N GLY A 59 4.39 -19.63 -6.72
CA GLY A 59 5.42 -18.99 -5.90
C GLY A 59 5.26 -17.47 -5.89
N ASN A 60 6.31 -16.75 -6.26
CA ASN A 60 6.33 -15.29 -6.34
C ASN A 60 6.18 -14.76 -7.77
N VAL A 61 5.71 -15.58 -8.72
CA VAL A 61 5.50 -15.17 -10.10
C VAL A 61 4.02 -15.31 -10.44
N ALA A 62 3.39 -14.22 -10.87
CA ALA A 62 2.06 -14.21 -11.48
C ALA A 62 2.19 -14.24 -13.00
N THR A 63 1.54 -15.21 -13.65
CA THR A 63 1.50 -15.34 -15.11
C THR A 63 0.11 -15.00 -15.63
N LEU A 64 0.02 -14.21 -16.70
CA LEU A 64 -1.25 -13.86 -17.32
C LEU A 64 -1.92 -15.11 -17.91
N ASN A 65 -3.17 -15.39 -17.51
CA ASN A 65 -3.87 -16.64 -17.86
C ASN A 65 -4.21 -16.75 -19.35
N THR A 66 -4.43 -15.62 -20.02
CA THR A 66 -4.72 -15.57 -21.45
C THR A 66 -3.72 -14.64 -22.13
N PRO A 67 -2.74 -15.19 -22.87
CA PRO A 67 -1.75 -14.41 -23.60
C PRO A 67 -2.42 -13.38 -24.52
N ILE A 68 -1.71 -12.29 -24.80
CA ILE A 68 -2.16 -11.31 -25.80
C ILE A 68 -2.02 -11.97 -27.17
N ALA A 69 -3.16 -12.31 -27.77
CA ALA A 69 -3.20 -13.11 -28.99
C ALA A 69 -2.45 -12.45 -30.16
N SER A 70 -2.65 -11.13 -30.34
CA SER A 70 -2.00 -10.34 -31.39
C SER A 70 -1.84 -8.89 -30.96
N LEU A 71 -0.74 -8.27 -31.37
CA LEU A 71 -0.47 -6.86 -31.27
C LEU A 71 0.18 -6.38 -32.58
N LEU A 72 -0.56 -5.58 -33.35
CA LEU A 72 -0.11 -5.10 -34.66
C LEU A 72 1.16 -4.25 -34.54
N ALA A 73 1.96 -4.23 -35.60
CA ALA A 73 3.13 -3.37 -35.71
C ALA A 73 2.81 -1.91 -35.34
N GLY A 74 3.67 -1.31 -34.50
CA GLY A 74 3.54 0.06 -34.01
C GLY A 74 2.39 0.31 -33.03
N GLN A 75 1.66 -0.72 -32.58
CA GLN A 75 0.56 -0.58 -31.62
C GLN A 75 0.97 -0.92 -30.19
N SER A 76 0.12 -0.51 -29.25
CA SER A 76 0.21 -0.90 -27.84
C SER A 76 -1.13 -1.41 -27.31
N THR A 77 -1.07 -2.19 -26.23
CA THR A 77 -2.24 -2.66 -25.49
C THR A 77 -1.93 -2.68 -23.99
N THR A 78 -2.96 -2.63 -23.16
CA THR A 78 -2.81 -2.69 -21.69
C THR A 78 -3.36 -3.99 -21.09
N ARG A 79 -2.80 -4.39 -19.95
CA ARG A 79 -3.31 -5.41 -19.03
C ARG A 79 -3.21 -4.89 -17.61
N ASN A 80 -4.24 -5.10 -16.81
CA ASN A 80 -4.22 -4.73 -15.41
C ASN A 80 -3.80 -5.94 -14.56
N ILE A 81 -3.20 -5.65 -13.41
CA ILE A 81 -2.95 -6.63 -12.36
C ILE A 81 -3.22 -6.02 -11.00
N THR A 82 -3.92 -6.77 -10.16
CA THR A 82 -4.40 -6.32 -8.84
C THR A 82 -3.75 -7.14 -7.73
N PHE A 83 -3.28 -6.45 -6.69
CA PHE A 83 -2.74 -7.07 -5.48
C PHE A 83 -3.44 -6.55 -4.22
N THR A 84 -3.47 -7.38 -3.18
CA THR A 84 -3.76 -6.97 -1.81
C THR A 84 -2.46 -6.79 -1.05
N VAL A 85 -2.34 -5.69 -0.31
CA VAL A 85 -1.16 -5.38 0.50
C VAL A 85 -1.31 -6.00 1.88
N GLY A 86 -0.25 -6.60 2.40
CA GLY A 86 -0.25 -7.19 3.73
C GLY A 86 -0.71 -6.21 4.80
N SER A 87 -1.61 -6.63 5.69
CA SER A 87 -2.22 -5.77 6.71
C SER A 87 -1.23 -5.21 7.74
N SER A 88 -0.05 -5.83 7.86
CA SER A 88 1.04 -5.40 8.73
C SER A 88 2.22 -4.78 7.98
N PHE A 89 2.18 -4.72 6.64
CA PHE A 89 3.29 -4.18 5.85
C PHE A 89 3.29 -2.65 5.91
N VAL A 90 4.48 -2.06 6.10
CA VAL A 90 4.72 -0.61 6.07
C VAL A 90 6.07 -0.38 5.39
N GLY A 91 6.16 0.65 4.55
CA GLY A 91 7.37 0.98 3.79
C GLY A 91 7.16 0.92 2.29
N THR A 92 8.24 0.86 1.52
CA THR A 92 8.18 0.85 0.05
C THR A 92 8.06 -0.56 -0.48
N LEU A 93 7.17 -0.76 -1.46
CA LEU A 93 7.11 -1.96 -2.28
C LEU A 93 7.43 -1.59 -3.72
N ARG A 94 8.25 -2.43 -4.36
CA ARG A 94 8.52 -2.39 -5.79
C ARG A 94 7.95 -3.66 -6.40
N ASN A 95 7.17 -3.52 -7.46
CA ASN A 95 6.58 -4.64 -8.17
C ASN A 95 6.94 -4.55 -9.66
N SER A 96 7.62 -5.58 -10.17
CA SER A 96 8.14 -5.61 -11.54
C SER A 96 7.32 -6.55 -12.42
N ALA A 97 7.25 -6.26 -13.71
CA ALA A 97 6.66 -7.14 -14.71
C ALA A 97 7.53 -7.18 -15.96
N GLU A 98 7.38 -8.25 -16.74
CA GLU A 98 8.22 -8.54 -17.92
C GLU A 98 7.39 -9.23 -19.01
N ILE A 99 7.74 -8.98 -20.28
CA ILE A 99 7.26 -9.79 -21.40
C ILE A 99 8.06 -11.08 -21.41
N SER A 100 7.42 -12.20 -21.08
CA SER A 100 8.16 -13.46 -20.87
C SER A 100 8.26 -14.39 -22.06
N SER A 101 7.46 -14.12 -23.09
CA SER A 101 7.65 -14.69 -24.42
C SER A 101 6.74 -13.99 -25.42
N SER A 102 7.11 -14.05 -26.69
CA SER A 102 6.23 -13.68 -27.81
C SER A 102 6.59 -14.48 -29.05
N THR A 103 5.74 -14.42 -30.07
CA THR A 103 5.93 -15.07 -31.38
C THR A 103 5.56 -14.08 -32.50
N GLY A 104 5.90 -14.41 -33.75
CA GLY A 104 5.57 -13.57 -34.92
C GLY A 104 6.75 -12.76 -35.47
N GLY A 105 7.79 -12.53 -34.66
CA GLY A 105 9.01 -11.85 -35.07
C GLY A 105 10.15 -12.07 -34.07
N LEU A 106 11.36 -11.66 -34.44
CA LEU A 106 12.48 -11.55 -33.52
C LEU A 106 12.40 -10.18 -32.82
N ASP A 107 12.54 -10.20 -31.51
CA ASP A 107 12.79 -9.01 -30.73
C ASP A 107 14.25 -8.54 -30.88
N ILE A 108 14.48 -7.28 -31.22
CA ILE A 108 15.80 -6.82 -31.67
C ILE A 108 16.60 -6.11 -30.57
N ASP A 109 15.90 -5.49 -29.63
CA ASP A 109 16.45 -4.70 -28.54
C ASP A 109 16.38 -5.41 -27.19
N SER A 110 15.46 -6.36 -27.00
CA SER A 110 15.34 -7.12 -25.75
C SER A 110 15.31 -8.64 -25.95
N THR A 111 15.34 -9.39 -24.86
CA THR A 111 15.30 -10.86 -24.83
C THR A 111 14.19 -11.35 -23.90
N PRO A 112 12.95 -11.53 -24.40
CA PRO A 112 11.83 -11.98 -23.57
C PRO A 112 12.11 -13.29 -22.81
N ASP A 113 12.08 -13.28 -21.48
CA ASP A 113 12.25 -14.48 -20.66
C ASP A 113 11.52 -14.45 -19.30
N ASN A 114 11.94 -15.25 -18.32
CA ASN A 114 11.25 -15.35 -17.02
C ASN A 114 12.20 -15.19 -15.84
N ASN A 115 13.25 -14.40 -16.02
CA ASN A 115 14.27 -14.16 -15.02
C ASN A 115 14.42 -12.64 -14.76
N PRO A 116 13.94 -12.13 -13.61
CA PRO A 116 13.95 -10.70 -13.31
C PRO A 116 15.35 -10.12 -13.02
N ASN A 117 16.40 -10.93 -13.17
CA ASN A 117 17.76 -10.59 -12.76
C ASN A 117 18.73 -10.47 -13.95
N ASN A 118 18.27 -10.57 -15.20
CA ASN A 118 19.11 -10.37 -16.39
C ASN A 118 18.70 -9.19 -17.27
N ASP A 119 17.75 -8.36 -16.83
CA ASP A 119 17.25 -7.23 -17.63
C ASP A 119 18.11 -5.97 -17.46
N GLY A 120 19.37 -6.08 -17.07
CA GLY A 120 20.24 -4.91 -16.85
C GLY A 120 19.91 -4.10 -15.59
N THR A 121 20.07 -2.77 -15.66
CA THR A 121 19.79 -1.84 -14.55
C THR A 121 18.40 -1.23 -14.73
N PRO A 122 17.40 -1.56 -13.89
CA PRO A 122 16.02 -1.11 -14.08
C PRO A 122 15.87 0.41 -14.08
N ILE A 123 15.13 0.95 -15.04
CA ILE A 123 14.80 2.37 -15.19
C ILE A 123 13.29 2.50 -15.45
N ASN A 124 12.61 3.05 -14.44
CA ASN A 124 11.15 3.20 -14.44
C ASN A 124 10.63 3.92 -15.69
N ASP A 125 9.56 3.39 -16.28
CA ASP A 125 8.79 3.99 -17.39
C ASP A 125 9.52 4.13 -18.74
N VAL A 126 10.74 3.61 -18.87
CA VAL A 126 11.52 3.70 -20.11
C VAL A 126 11.24 2.51 -21.01
N ILE A 127 11.02 2.81 -22.30
CA ILE A 127 10.62 1.82 -23.32
C ILE A 127 11.56 1.82 -24.53
N THR A 128 12.81 2.27 -24.40
CA THR A 128 13.69 2.49 -25.58
C THR A 128 15.11 1.97 -25.36
N GLN A 129 15.32 1.18 -24.32
CA GLN A 129 16.64 0.68 -23.94
C GLN A 129 16.79 -0.78 -24.32
N ASN A 130 18.02 -1.25 -24.37
CA ASN A 130 18.36 -2.58 -24.89
C ASN A 130 19.37 -3.33 -24.02
N GLY A 131 19.61 -2.85 -22.79
CA GLY A 131 20.60 -3.37 -21.84
C GLY A 131 22.08 -3.33 -22.27
N LYS A 132 22.41 -3.11 -23.56
CA LYS A 132 23.77 -3.32 -24.12
C LYS A 132 24.75 -2.19 -23.80
N THR A 133 24.26 -0.99 -23.48
CA THR A 133 25.08 0.18 -23.12
C THR A 133 24.84 0.65 -21.70
N GLY A 134 24.38 -0.24 -20.82
CA GLY A 134 23.80 0.11 -19.52
C GLY A 134 22.31 0.45 -19.65
N GLY A 135 21.65 0.57 -18.49
CA GLY A 135 20.18 0.62 -18.46
C GLY A 135 19.55 -0.76 -18.51
N ASP A 136 18.24 -0.84 -18.72
CA ASP A 136 17.49 -2.10 -18.78
C ASP A 136 17.18 -2.59 -20.20
N GLU A 137 16.76 -3.84 -20.28
CA GLU A 137 16.01 -4.34 -21.43
C GLU A 137 14.59 -3.76 -21.37
N ASP A 138 14.08 -3.24 -22.49
CA ASP A 138 12.83 -2.47 -22.47
C ASP A 138 11.56 -3.32 -22.37
N ASP A 139 11.68 -4.65 -22.32
CA ASP A 139 10.59 -5.59 -22.04
C ASP A 139 10.33 -5.82 -20.55
N SER A 140 11.12 -5.21 -19.66
CA SER A 140 11.00 -5.27 -18.21
C SER A 140 10.77 -3.87 -17.63
N ASP A 141 9.84 -3.73 -16.69
CA ASP A 141 9.63 -2.45 -15.97
C ASP A 141 9.09 -2.70 -14.56
N PHE A 142 9.33 -1.73 -13.67
CA PHE A 142 8.82 -1.75 -12.31
C PHE A 142 7.89 -0.57 -12.02
N GLU A 143 7.21 -0.63 -10.87
CA GLU A 143 6.51 0.50 -10.30
C GLU A 143 6.61 0.42 -8.77
N GLU A 144 6.62 1.57 -8.10
CA GLU A 144 6.76 1.66 -6.65
C GLU A 144 5.53 2.25 -5.95
N ILE A 145 5.26 1.75 -4.76
CA ILE A 145 4.27 2.31 -3.84
C ILE A 145 4.87 2.46 -2.45
N THR A 146 4.37 3.43 -1.70
CA THR A 146 4.65 3.61 -0.27
C THR A 146 3.43 3.21 0.54
N VAL A 147 3.61 2.25 1.45
CA VAL A 147 2.56 1.74 2.33
C VAL A 147 2.65 2.41 3.70
N THR A 148 1.54 3.02 4.13
CA THR A 148 1.36 3.61 5.46
C THR A 148 0.61 2.66 6.39
N PRO A 149 0.80 2.74 7.72
CA PRO A 149 0.03 1.94 8.68
C PRO A 149 -1.48 2.15 8.54
N ALA A 150 -2.27 1.12 8.88
CA ALA A 150 -3.72 1.24 9.01
C ALA A 150 -4.09 2.26 10.10
N PRO A 151 -5.18 3.03 9.92
CA PRO A 151 -5.69 3.92 10.96
C PRO A 151 -6.15 3.10 12.17
N VAL A 152 -5.60 3.41 13.33
CA VAL A 152 -5.97 2.86 14.64
C VAL A 152 -6.42 4.02 15.50
N PHE A 153 -7.67 3.97 15.93
CA PHE A 153 -8.23 4.92 16.88
C PHE A 153 -8.26 4.27 18.27
N ASP A 154 -7.55 4.85 19.22
CA ASP A 154 -7.48 4.32 20.59
C ASP A 154 -7.29 5.47 21.58
N LEU A 155 -8.18 5.57 22.56
CA LEU A 155 -8.11 6.52 23.65
C LEU A 155 -8.04 5.78 24.97
N ALA A 156 -7.07 6.16 25.81
CA ALA A 156 -6.99 5.70 27.18
C ALA A 156 -7.14 6.85 28.17
N LEU A 157 -7.66 6.54 29.35
CA LEU A 157 -7.82 7.49 30.43
C LEU A 157 -7.14 6.98 31.69
N ARG A 158 -6.43 7.88 32.37
CA ARG A 158 -5.89 7.63 33.71
C ARG A 158 -6.37 8.73 34.65
N LYS A 159 -6.90 8.32 35.80
CA LYS A 159 -7.28 9.22 36.90
C LYS A 159 -6.36 8.97 38.09
N THR A 160 -5.78 10.02 38.64
CA THR A 160 -4.95 9.95 39.86
C THR A 160 -5.33 11.08 40.80
N LEU A 161 -4.86 11.00 42.04
CA LEU A 161 -4.78 12.20 42.88
C LEU A 161 -3.87 13.22 42.19
N ALA A 162 -4.22 14.51 42.30
CA ALA A 162 -3.40 15.59 41.77
C ALA A 162 -2.03 15.61 42.47
N SER A 163 -1.03 16.21 41.82
CA SER A 163 0.32 16.33 42.41
C SER A 163 0.25 17.03 43.77
N GLY A 164 0.81 16.39 44.81
CA GLY A 164 0.78 16.90 46.18
C GLY A 164 -0.53 16.67 46.95
N GLN A 165 -1.57 16.12 46.32
CA GLN A 165 -2.81 15.75 47.02
C GLN A 165 -2.59 14.51 47.90
N SER A 166 -2.88 14.62 49.19
CA SER A 166 -2.87 13.49 50.13
C SER A 166 -3.99 12.50 49.81
N ALA A 167 -3.68 11.21 49.93
CA ALA A 167 -4.67 10.12 49.84
C ALA A 167 -5.59 10.04 51.08
N SER A 168 -5.16 10.62 52.20
CA SER A 168 -5.97 10.75 53.41
C SER A 168 -6.37 12.20 53.60
N VAL A 169 -7.67 12.46 53.69
CA VAL A 169 -8.25 13.80 53.83
C VAL A 169 -9.30 13.81 54.95
N VAL A 170 -9.46 14.96 55.59
CA VAL A 170 -10.52 15.17 56.58
C VAL A 170 -11.82 15.53 55.86
N ALA A 171 -12.96 15.02 56.35
CA ALA A 171 -14.29 15.34 55.80
C ALA A 171 -14.49 16.86 55.65
N GLY A 172 -15.06 17.27 54.51
CA GLY A 172 -15.24 18.68 54.14
C GLY A 172 -14.04 19.33 53.44
N SER A 173 -12.87 18.67 53.40
CA SER A 173 -11.73 19.14 52.62
C SER A 173 -11.94 18.89 51.12
N SER A 174 -11.33 19.73 50.26
CA SER A 174 -11.28 19.45 48.82
C SER A 174 -10.29 18.32 48.51
N VAL A 175 -10.63 17.51 47.51
CA VAL A 175 -9.75 16.48 46.94
C VAL A 175 -9.62 16.76 45.45
N ASN A 176 -8.38 17.03 45.01
CA ASN A 176 -8.11 17.28 43.61
C ASN A 176 -7.67 15.99 42.91
N PHE A 177 -8.30 15.70 41.78
CA PHE A 177 -7.90 14.61 40.88
C PHE A 177 -7.31 15.19 39.60
N THR A 178 -6.36 14.47 39.01
CA THR A 178 -5.89 14.72 37.66
C THR A 178 -6.39 13.60 36.76
N ILE A 179 -7.10 13.97 35.69
CA ILE A 179 -7.50 13.06 34.62
C ILE A 179 -6.61 13.36 33.42
N THR A 180 -5.88 12.34 32.95
CA THR A 180 -5.08 12.40 31.73
C THR A 180 -5.71 11.52 30.67
N VAL A 181 -5.96 12.10 29.50
CA VAL A 181 -6.40 11.37 28.30
C VAL A 181 -5.19 11.16 27.41
N PHE A 182 -5.00 9.94 26.92
CA PHE A 182 -3.95 9.57 26.00
C PHE A 182 -4.59 9.17 24.68
N ASN A 183 -4.12 9.74 23.57
CA ASN A 183 -4.34 9.14 22.26
C ASN A 183 -3.27 8.06 22.06
N GLN A 184 -3.68 6.80 22.14
CA GLN A 184 -2.83 5.63 21.94
C GLN A 184 -2.89 5.11 20.50
N GLY A 185 -3.77 5.69 19.68
CA GLY A 185 -3.88 5.43 18.25
C GLY A 185 -2.91 6.25 17.40
N ASN A 186 -2.99 6.07 16.08
CA ASN A 186 -2.24 6.85 15.07
C ASN A 186 -3.15 7.81 14.28
N VAL A 187 -4.40 7.97 14.71
CA VAL A 187 -5.37 8.92 14.16
C VAL A 187 -5.66 9.99 15.19
N ASP A 188 -5.80 11.25 14.74
CA ASP A 188 -6.18 12.36 15.60
C ASP A 188 -7.59 12.15 16.20
N ALA A 189 -7.67 12.25 17.53
CA ALA A 189 -8.94 12.28 18.23
C ALA A 189 -9.43 13.73 18.41
N THR A 190 -10.66 14.00 17.99
CA THR A 190 -11.29 15.33 18.11
C THR A 190 -12.61 15.22 18.88
N ASN A 191 -13.11 16.35 19.40
CA ASN A 191 -14.37 16.42 20.14
C ASN A 191 -14.46 15.45 21.33
N ILE A 192 -13.36 15.28 22.08
CA ILE A 192 -13.32 14.39 23.24
C ILE A 192 -14.14 14.98 24.38
N GLN A 193 -15.16 14.24 24.84
CA GLN A 193 -15.93 14.57 26.02
C GLN A 193 -15.59 13.60 27.16
N LEU A 194 -15.46 14.13 28.38
CA LEU A 194 -15.21 13.34 29.57
C LEU A 194 -16.45 13.27 30.47
N SER A 195 -16.70 12.09 31.02
CA SER A 195 -17.67 11.87 32.08
C SER A 195 -16.98 11.18 33.24
N ASP A 196 -17.18 11.72 34.44
CA ASP A 196 -16.62 11.18 35.66
C ASP A 196 -17.75 10.97 36.68
N TYR A 197 -17.84 9.76 37.21
CA TYR A 197 -18.90 9.41 38.14
C TYR A 197 -18.49 9.83 39.55
N ILE A 198 -19.31 10.69 40.16
CA ILE A 198 -19.07 11.20 41.50
C ILE A 198 -19.66 10.21 42.51
N PRO A 199 -18.84 9.50 43.30
CA PRO A 199 -19.33 8.56 44.30
C PRO A 199 -20.01 9.29 45.47
N ALA A 200 -20.82 8.56 46.22
CA ALA A 200 -21.39 9.06 47.47
C ALA A 200 -20.28 9.56 48.42
N GLY A 201 -20.52 10.71 49.06
CA GLY A 201 -19.55 11.35 49.95
C GLY A 201 -18.63 12.37 49.27
N LEU A 202 -18.65 12.48 47.94
CA LEU A 202 -18.04 13.60 47.22
C LEU A 202 -19.12 14.52 46.63
N THR A 203 -18.81 15.80 46.57
CA THR A 203 -19.60 16.83 45.89
C THR A 203 -18.72 17.53 44.88
N LEU A 204 -19.24 17.80 43.67
CA LEU A 204 -18.47 18.52 42.66
C LEU A 204 -18.14 19.93 43.14
N ASN A 205 -16.86 20.30 43.09
CA ASN A 205 -16.36 21.62 43.47
C ASN A 205 -15.37 22.15 42.42
N ASP A 206 -15.64 21.92 41.14
CA ASP A 206 -14.85 22.43 40.01
C ASP A 206 -15.81 23.03 38.98
N ALA A 207 -15.67 24.32 38.71
CA ALA A 207 -16.54 25.07 37.80
C ALA A 207 -16.36 24.68 36.32
N ASN A 208 -15.26 24.02 35.97
CA ASN A 208 -15.05 23.53 34.61
C ASN A 208 -15.86 22.26 34.30
N TRP A 209 -16.45 21.64 35.33
CA TRP A 209 -17.27 20.45 35.21
C TRP A 209 -18.73 20.79 35.50
N THR A 210 -19.63 20.16 34.76
CA THR A 210 -21.07 20.26 35.03
C THR A 210 -21.53 18.96 35.66
N ALA A 211 -22.11 19.04 36.85
CA ALA A 211 -22.82 17.91 37.44
C ALA A 211 -24.17 17.75 36.72
N LEU A 212 -24.29 16.72 35.89
CA LEU A 212 -25.59 16.25 35.43
C LEU A 212 -26.15 15.36 36.54
N GLY A 213 -27.31 15.70 37.09
CA GLY A 213 -27.96 14.90 38.13
C GLY A 213 -28.03 13.43 37.68
N GLY A 214 -27.41 12.54 38.44
CA GLY A 214 -27.16 11.16 38.03
C GLY A 214 -28.44 10.37 37.72
N VAL A 215 -28.32 9.40 36.82
CA VAL A 215 -29.22 8.25 36.70
C VAL A 215 -28.72 7.15 37.64
#